data_AF-A0A519TB62-F1
#
_entry.id   AF-A0A519TB62-F1
#
_cell.length_a   1.000
_cell.length_b   1.000
_cell.length_c   1.000
_cell.angle_alpha   90.00
_cell.angle_beta   90.00
_cell.angle_gamma   90.00
#
_symmetry.space_group_name_H-M   'P 1'
#
loop_
_entity.id
_entity.type
_entity.pdbx_description
1 polymer ?
#
loop_
_entity_poly.entity_id
_entity_poly.type
_entity_poly.pdbx_seq_one_letter_code
_entity_poly.pdbx_strand_id
1 'polypeptide(L)' 'MLYVADWGNGCLRRIETTGQVSLLAGNPRTLGYLDGPAATSVFSRSAGIAVLPSGALLYVADSNNRRIRQLTWQ' A
#
# COMPACT_ATOMS: atom_id res chain seq x y z
N MET A 1 -9.68 -11.63 -0.26
CA MET A 1 -9.20 -10.26 -0.01
C MET A 1 -8.87 -9.58 -1.32
N LEU A 2 -9.22 -8.30 -1.44
CA LEU A 2 -8.74 -7.43 -2.49
C LEU A 2 -7.80 -6.38 -1.89
N TYR A 3 -6.67 -6.14 -2.57
CA TYR A 3 -5.75 -5.07 -2.24
C TYR A 3 -5.86 -3.97 -3.28
N VAL A 4 -5.96 -2.72 -2.84
CA VAL A 4 -6.20 -1.56 -3.71
C VAL A 4 -5.12 -0.52 -3.48
N ALA A 5 -4.52 -0.04 -4.56
CA ALA A 5 -3.69 1.16 -4.52
C ALA A 5 -4.60 2.37 -4.66
N ASP A 6 -4.76 3.12 -3.57
CA ASP A 6 -5.58 4.34 -3.55
C ASP A 6 -4.71 5.52 -4.02
N TRP A 7 -4.52 5.56 -5.34
CA TRP A 7 -3.51 6.37 -6.01
C TRP A 7 -3.55 7.86 -5.63
N GLY A 8 -4.74 8.46 -5.57
CA GLY A 8 -4.88 9.87 -5.22
C GLY A 8 -4.48 10.18 -3.77
N ASN A 9 -4.70 9.22 -2.88
CA ASN A 9 -4.43 9.35 -1.45
C ASN A 9 -3.03 8.85 -1.04
N GLY A 10 -2.26 8.23 -1.94
CA GLY A 10 -0.92 7.73 -1.61
C GLY A 10 -0.93 6.67 -0.51
N CYS A 11 -1.92 5.78 -0.51
CA CYS A 11 -2.03 4.70 0.46
C CYS A 11 -2.48 3.39 -0.18
N LEU A 12 -2.47 2.32 0.61
CA LEU A 12 -2.96 1.00 0.24
C LEU A 12 -4.16 0.65 1.09
N ARG A 13 -5.17 0.03 0.48
CA ARG A 13 -6.36 -0.44 1.20
C ARG A 13 -6.53 -1.94 1.05
N ARG A 14 -7.12 -2.53 2.08
CA ARG A 14 -7.59 -3.92 2.07
C ARG A 14 -9.11 -3.94 2.10
N ILE A 15 -9.70 -4.74 1.24
CA ILE A 15 -11.14 -4.97 1.19
C ILE A 15 -11.40 -6.44 1.51
N GLU A 16 -12.16 -6.65 2.57
CA GLU A 16 -12.64 -7.96 3.01
C GLU A 16 -13.72 -8.51 2.07
N THR A 17 -13.97 -9.82 2.10
CA THR A 17 -15.08 -10.44 1.33
C THR A 17 -16.45 -9.94 1.77
N THR A 18 -16.55 -9.40 2.98
CA THR A 18 -17.75 -8.72 3.51
C THR A 18 -17.92 -7.29 2.97
N GLY A 19 -16.95 -6.77 2.21
CA GLY A 19 -16.94 -5.40 1.71
C GLY A 19 -16.35 -4.37 2.67
N GLN A 20 -15.92 -4.76 3.88
CA GLN A 20 -15.26 -3.84 4.80
C GLN A 20 -13.93 -3.35 4.22
N VAL A 21 -13.76 -2.02 4.18
CA VAL A 21 -12.54 -1.36 3.70
C VAL A 21 -11.71 -0.89 4.89
N SER A 22 -10.42 -1.19 4.89
CA SER A 22 -9.46 -0.73 5.90
C SER A 22 -8.17 -0.18 5.26
N LEU A 23 -7.48 0.66 6.01
CA LEU A 23 -6.13 1.12 5.65
C LEU A 23 -5.16 -0.04 5.87
N LEU A 24 -4.46 -0.44 4.81
CA LEU A 24 -3.44 -1.48 4.87
C LEU A 24 -2.07 -0.87 5.22
N ALA A 25 -1.69 0.18 4.51
CA ALA A 25 -0.42 0.89 4.70
C ALA A 25 -0.50 2.31 4.12
N GLY A 26 0.36 3.20 4.58
CA GLY A 26 0.47 4.56 4.09
C GLY A 26 -0.29 5.58 4.95
N ASN A 27 -0.18 6.86 4.57
CA ASN A 27 -0.91 7.96 5.18
C ASN A 27 -1.78 8.65 4.11
N PRO A 28 -3.13 8.49 4.13
CA PRO A 28 -4.03 9.07 3.15
C PRO A 28 -4.01 10.61 3.06
N ARG A 29 -3.42 11.29 4.05
CA ARG A 29 -3.37 12.76 4.16
C ARG A 29 -2.02 13.35 3.78
N THR A 30 -1.02 12.51 3.53
CA THR A 30 0.35 12.96 3.30
C THR A 30 0.94 12.20 2.12
N LEU A 31 1.33 12.92 1.08
CA LEU A 31 2.10 12.35 -0.03
C LEU A 31 3.59 12.60 0.22
N GLY A 32 4.42 11.59 -0.01
CA GLY A 32 5.85 11.70 0.22
C GLY A 32 6.51 10.34 0.25
N TYR A 33 7.70 10.28 0.84
CA TYR A 33 8.49 9.06 0.94
C TYR A 33 8.92 8.83 2.39
N LEU A 34 8.41 7.77 3.00
CA LEU A 34 8.87 7.29 4.31
C LEU A 34 8.68 5.77 4.39
N ASP A 35 9.77 5.07 4.71
CA ASP A 35 9.76 3.66 5.09
C ASP A 35 9.47 3.51 6.59
N GLY A 36 9.04 2.32 7.01
CA GLY A 36 8.72 2.01 8.41
C GLY A 36 7.48 1.12 8.52
N PRO A 37 6.90 1.02 9.72
CA PRO A 37 5.65 0.31 9.95
C PRO A 37 4.55 0.74 8.96
N ALA A 38 3.71 -0.20 8.52
CA ALA A 38 2.67 0.07 7.54
C ALA A 38 1.79 1.28 7.90
N ALA A 39 1.44 1.44 9.17
CA ALA A 39 0.61 2.53 9.70
C ALA A 39 1.28 3.92 9.66
N THR A 40 2.61 3.99 9.56
CA THR A 40 3.37 5.27 9.55
C THR A 40 4.16 5.50 8.27
N SER A 41 4.25 4.49 7.41
CA SER A 41 4.83 4.63 6.06
C SER A 41 4.10 5.69 5.24
N VAL A 42 4.81 6.27 4.26
CA VAL A 42 4.27 7.28 3.36
C VAL A 42 4.64 6.92 1.93
N PHE A 43 3.64 7.00 1.04
CA PHE A 43 3.78 6.80 -0.41
C PHE A 43 3.39 8.06 -1.16
N SER A 44 3.68 8.08 -2.46
CA SER A 44 3.30 9.15 -3.38
C SER A 44 2.78 8.56 -4.68
N ARG A 45 1.46 8.64 -4.88
CA ARG A 45 0.76 8.15 -6.09
C ARG A 45 1.04 6.68 -6.40
N SER A 46 0.77 5.80 -5.43
CA SER A 46 0.88 4.35 -5.57
C SER A 46 -0.08 3.81 -6.63
N ALA A 47 0.41 3.07 -7.63
CA ALA A 47 -0.40 2.67 -8.80
C ALA A 47 -0.55 1.16 -9.00
N GLY A 48 0.51 0.38 -8.77
CA GLY A 48 0.53 -1.06 -9.01
C GLY A 48 0.75 -1.85 -7.73
N ILE A 49 0.08 -3.01 -7.61
CA ILE A 49 0.28 -3.99 -6.52
C ILE A 49 0.52 -5.36 -7.14
N ALA A 50 1.56 -6.05 -6.68
CA ALA A 50 1.76 -7.48 -6.93
C ALA A 50 1.78 -8.22 -5.59
N VAL A 51 1.02 -9.31 -5.51
CA VAL A 51 0.90 -10.13 -4.29
C VAL A 51 1.57 -11.48 -4.56
N LEU A 52 2.41 -11.95 -3.64
CA LEU A 52 2.97 -13.30 -3.75
C LEU A 52 1.90 -14.37 -3.52
N PRO A 53 2.08 -15.60 -4.06
CA PRO A 53 1.15 -16.71 -3.87
C PRO A 53 0.87 -17.06 -2.40
N SER A 54 1.80 -16.75 -1.49
CA SER A 54 1.64 -16.94 -0.05
C SER A 54 0.69 -15.92 0.61
N GLY A 55 0.30 -14.85 -0.09
CA GLY A 55 -0.49 -13.74 0.45
C GLY A 55 0.26 -12.85 1.45
N ALA A 56 1.52 -13.18 1.77
CA ALA A 56 2.28 -12.57 2.86
C ALA A 56 3.13 -11.36 2.43
N LEU A 57 3.33 -11.18 1.12
CA LEU A 57 4.24 -10.17 0.60
C LEU A 57 3.61 -9.41 -0.56
N LEU A 58 3.65 -8.08 -0.47
CA LEU A 58 3.15 -7.18 -1.50
C LEU A 58 4.28 -6.29 -2.02
N TYR A 59 4.40 -6.19 -3.34
CA TYR A 59 5.19 -5.15 -4.00
C TYR A 59 4.27 -4.04 -4.49
N VAL A 60 4.72 -2.80 -4.33
CA VAL A 60 3.95 -1.60 -4.65
C VAL A 60 4.78 -0.68 -5.53
N ALA A 61 4.21 -0.27 -6.66
CA ALA A 61 4.77 0.80 -7.46
C ALA A 61 4.42 2.15 -6.82
N ASP A 62 5.40 2.78 -6.18
CA ASP A 62 5.33 4.09 -5.54
C ASP A 62 5.75 5.16 -6.56
N SER A 63 4.83 5.44 -7.48
CA SER A 63 5.12 5.98 -8.81
C SER A 63 5.83 7.33 -8.79
N ASN A 64 5.36 8.28 -7.97
CA ASN A 64 5.98 9.61 -7.89
C ASN A 64 7.32 9.57 -7.18
N ASN A 65 7.51 8.60 -6.28
CA ASN A 65 8.79 8.37 -5.64
C ASN A 65 9.74 7.54 -6.51
N ARG A 66 9.31 7.07 -7.69
CA ARG A 66 10.11 6.27 -8.64
C ARG A 66 10.72 5.03 -8.00
N ARG A 67 9.95 4.35 -7.15
CA ARG A 67 10.41 3.19 -6.37
C ARG A 67 9.43 2.03 -6.47
N ILE A 68 9.96 0.81 -6.41
CA ILE A 68 9.20 -0.36 -6.01
C ILE A 68 9.41 -0.54 -4.51
N ARG A 69 8.31 -0.61 -3.76
CA ARG A 69 8.30 -0.74 -2.31
C ARG A 69 7.81 -2.13 -1.93
N GLN A 70 8.32 -2.67 -0.84
CA GLN A 70 7.93 -3.98 -0.35
C GLN A 70 7.18 -3.83 0.98
N LEU A 71 6.07 -4.55 1.12
CA LEU A 71 5.31 -4.66 2.36
C LEU A 71 5.38 -6.10 2.87
N THR A 72 6.09 -6.30 3.99
CA THR A 72 6.25 -7.59 4.67
C THR A 72 5.55 -7.55 6.02
N TRP A 73 4.92 -8.67 6.39
CA TRP A 73 4.56 -8.93 7.77
C TRP A 73 5.81 -9.45 8.51
N GLN A 74 6.08 -8.93 9.71
CA GLN A 74 7.00 -9.59 10.64
C GLN A 74 6.28 -10.70 11.38
#